data_AF-D1VXJ9-F1
#
_entry.id   AF-D1VXJ9-F1
#
_cell.length_a   1.000
_cell.length_b   1.000
_cell.length_c   1.000
_cell.angle_alpha   90.00
_cell.angle_beta   90.00
_cell.angle_gamma   90.00
#
_symmetry.space_group_name_H-M   'P 1'
#
loop_
_entity.id
_entity.type
_entity.pdbx_description
1 polymer ?
#
loop_
_entity_poly.entity_id
_entity_poly.type
_entity_poly.pdbx_seq_one_letter_code
_entity_poly.pdbx_strand_id
1 'polypeptide(L)'
;MKTEITDEILALANESKRLRSFINDKLPKLRERCKDRKDGLDKHRDGFELDEAIQSFNIKLSYQSFSGNYGSSSVYSDFCPNNEIMGKYFLKYLNKHTSEIFNEMADMMIADAKVRQGEAIEELNSLKTKMEKIIEL
;
A
#
# COMPACT_ATOMS: atom_id res chain seq x y z
N MET A 1 -2.11 -20.46 20.50
CA MET A 1 -2.18 -19.01 20.19
C MET A 1 -2.32 -18.91 18.68
N LYS A 2 -3.31 -18.18 18.16
CA LYS A 2 -3.40 -17.97 16.71
C LYS A 2 -2.20 -17.13 16.28
N THR A 3 -1.28 -17.72 15.51
CA THR A 3 -0.12 -17.01 14.96
C THR A 3 -0.52 -15.95 13.93
N GLU A 4 -1.75 -16.02 13.43
CA GLU A 4 -2.38 -15.11 12.45
C GLU A 4 -2.08 -13.63 12.71
N ILE A 5 -2.22 -13.13 13.95
CA ILE A 5 -1.96 -11.72 14.29
C ILE A 5 -0.47 -11.38 14.17
N THR A 6 0.39 -12.27 14.65
CA THR A 6 1.85 -12.06 14.58
C THR A 6 2.34 -12.14 13.13
N ASP A 7 1.79 -13.08 12.35
CA ASP A 7 2.09 -13.25 10.94
C ASP A 7 1.68 -12.01 10.12
N GLU A 8 0.53 -11.41 10.45
CA GLU A 8 0.05 -10.18 9.83
C GLU A 8 0.92 -8.96 10.17
N ILE A 9 1.29 -8.79 11.45
CA ILE A 9 2.23 -7.74 11.89
C ILE A 9 3.55 -7.87 11.13
N LEU A 10 4.08 -9.09 11.03
CA LEU A 10 5.32 -9.37 10.30
C LEU A 10 5.18 -9.10 8.81
N ALA A 11 4.06 -9.47 8.20
CA ALA A 11 3.80 -9.22 6.78
C ALA A 11 3.82 -7.71 6.48
N LEU A 12 3.09 -6.90 7.25
CA LEU A 12 3.05 -5.44 7.10
C LEU A 12 4.44 -4.82 7.29
N ALA A 13 5.16 -5.20 8.35
CA ALA A 13 6.48 -4.65 8.65
C ALA A 13 7.52 -5.03 7.59
N ASN A 14 7.47 -6.25 7.07
CA ASN A 14 8.39 -6.70 6.04
C ASN A 14 8.10 -6.05 4.70
N GLU A 15 6.83 -5.93 4.31
CA GLU A 15 6.47 -5.32 3.03
C GLU A 15 6.78 -3.83 3.01
N SER A 16 6.55 -3.11 4.12
CA SER A 16 6.99 -1.72 4.30
C SER A 16 8.50 -1.55 4.06
N LYS A 17 9.32 -2.39 4.70
CA LYS A 17 10.79 -2.34 4.53
C LYS A 17 11.20 -2.61 3.08
N ARG A 18 10.55 -3.58 2.42
CA ARG A 18 10.80 -3.91 1.00
C ARG A 18 10.43 -2.75 0.09
N LEU A 19 9.26 -2.14 0.29
CA LEU A 19 8.80 -0.95 -0.43
C LEU A 19 9.80 0.20 -0.31
N ARG A 20 10.19 0.54 0.93
CA ARG A 20 11.12 1.64 1.22
C ARG A 20 12.51 1.41 0.64
N SER A 21 13.06 0.19 0.76
CA SER A 21 14.37 -0.12 0.17
C SER A 21 14.31 -0.19 -1.36
N PHE A 22 13.22 -0.68 -1.93
CA PHE A 22 13.04 -0.66 -3.38
C PHE A 22 13.08 0.76 -3.92
N ILE A 23 12.23 1.66 -3.39
CA ILE A 23 12.05 2.99 -3.95
C ILE A 23 13.25 3.92 -3.71
N ASN A 24 13.90 3.82 -2.55
CA ASN A 24 15.00 4.73 -2.19
C ASN A 24 16.38 4.19 -2.57
N ASP A 25 16.58 2.88 -2.62
CA ASP A 25 17.90 2.28 -2.89
C ASP A 25 17.97 1.55 -4.22
N LYS A 26 17.05 0.60 -4.44
CA LYS A 26 17.16 -0.33 -5.58
C LYS A 26 16.79 0.35 -6.91
N LEU A 27 15.71 1.12 -6.93
CA LEU A 27 15.22 1.77 -8.15
C LEU A 27 16.21 2.80 -8.70
N PRO A 28 16.80 3.72 -7.89
CA PRO A 28 17.84 4.62 -8.39
C PRO A 28 19.03 3.86 -9.00
N LYS A 29 19.47 2.78 -8.37
CA LYS A 29 20.55 1.93 -8.91
C LYS A 29 20.17 1.27 -10.23
N LEU A 30 18.93 0.78 -10.38
CA LEU A 30 18.45 0.22 -11.64
C LEU A 30 18.44 1.27 -12.76
N ARG A 31 17.96 2.48 -12.47
CA ARG A 31 17.97 3.60 -13.41
C ARG A 31 19.38 3.97 -13.86
N GLU A 32 20.36 3.98 -12.96
CA GLU A 32 21.77 4.23 -13.32
C GLU A 32 22.36 3.09 -14.14
N ARG A 33 22.13 1.84 -13.76
CA ARG A 33 22.61 0.66 -14.51
C ARG A 33 22.12 0.64 -15.95
N CYS A 34 20.88 1.05 -16.19
CA CYS A 34 20.32 1.12 -17.56
C CYS A 34 20.95 2.21 -18.43
N LYS A 35 21.60 3.20 -17.83
CA LYS A 35 22.35 4.22 -18.58
C LYS A 35 23.70 3.67 -19.06
N ASP A 36 24.25 2.66 -18.38
CA ASP A 36 25.52 2.05 -18.74
C ASP A 36 25.33 0.89 -19.73
N ARG A 37 25.75 1.10 -20.99
CA ARG A 37 25.68 0.10 -22.05
C ARG A 37 26.53 -1.16 -21.76
N LYS A 38 27.48 -1.09 -20.82
CA LYS A 38 28.34 -2.23 -20.43
C LYS A 38 27.77 -3.06 -19.28
N ASP A 39 26.75 -2.56 -18.58
CA ASP A 39 26.15 -3.25 -17.41
C ASP A 39 25.37 -4.52 -17.82
N GLY A 40 24.91 -4.59 -19.07
CA GLY A 40 24.13 -5.71 -19.60
C GLY A 40 22.64 -5.64 -19.26
N LEU A 41 22.19 -4.65 -18.47
CA LEU A 41 20.78 -4.33 -18.29
C LEU A 41 20.28 -3.48 -19.46
N ASP A 42 19.60 -4.12 -20.42
CA ASP A 42 19.19 -3.51 -21.69
C ASP A 42 17.77 -2.92 -21.68
N LYS A 43 16.90 -3.38 -20.77
CA LYS A 43 15.49 -2.97 -20.68
C LYS A 43 15.09 -2.64 -19.25
N HIS A 44 14.63 -1.41 -19.06
CA HIS A 44 14.00 -0.98 -17.83
C HIS A 44 12.99 0.11 -18.11
N ARG A 45 11.85 -0.02 -17.44
CA ARG A 45 10.77 0.94 -17.40
C ARG A 45 10.22 0.89 -15.98
N ASP A 46 9.99 2.05 -15.41
CA ASP A 46 9.40 2.19 -14.10
C ASP A 46 8.40 3.34 -14.14
N GLY A 47 7.28 3.17 -13.43
CA GLY A 47 6.18 4.12 -13.42
C GLY A 47 4.82 3.42 -13.38
N PHE A 48 3.80 4.22 -13.15
CA PHE A 48 2.40 3.82 -13.28
C PHE A 48 2.00 3.89 -14.76
N GLU A 49 1.32 2.85 -15.23
CA GLU A 49 0.79 2.74 -16.59
C GLU A 49 -0.66 2.22 -16.56
N LEU A 50 -1.38 2.39 -17.68
CA LEU A 50 -2.75 1.88 -17.82
C LEU A 50 -2.79 0.44 -18.38
N ASP A 51 -1.67 -0.03 -18.95
CA ASP A 51 -1.56 -1.34 -19.60
C ASP A 51 -1.07 -2.44 -18.63
N GLU A 52 -1.40 -3.70 -18.94
CA GLU A 52 -1.19 -4.85 -18.04
C GLU A 52 0.13 -5.62 -18.26
N ALA A 53 0.94 -5.25 -19.25
CA ALA A 53 2.12 -6.04 -19.61
C ALA A 53 3.32 -5.75 -18.67
N ILE A 54 3.80 -6.78 -17.97
CA ILE A 54 4.99 -6.76 -17.08
C ILE A 54 4.81 -5.77 -15.90
N GLN A 55 4.01 -6.18 -14.91
CA GLN A 55 3.65 -5.37 -13.73
C GLN A 55 4.21 -5.92 -12.43
N SER A 56 4.60 -5.04 -11.50
CA SER A 56 4.99 -5.42 -10.13
C SER A 56 3.79 -5.66 -9.22
N PHE A 57 2.68 -4.95 -9.48
CA PHE A 57 1.36 -5.14 -8.89
C PHE A 57 0.30 -4.50 -9.82
N ASN A 58 -0.97 -4.89 -9.68
CA ASN A 58 -2.09 -4.34 -10.45
C ASN A 58 -3.23 -3.96 -9.51
N ILE A 59 -3.75 -2.74 -9.63
CA ILE A 59 -4.87 -2.22 -8.85
C ILE A 59 -5.87 -1.55 -9.79
N LYS A 60 -7.14 -1.97 -9.74
CA LYS A 60 -8.24 -1.29 -10.41
C LYS A 60 -8.72 -0.12 -9.53
N LEU A 61 -8.55 1.11 -10.03
CA LEU A 61 -8.85 2.33 -9.28
C LEU A 61 -9.88 3.21 -9.99
N SER A 62 -10.83 3.76 -9.22
CA SER A 62 -11.73 4.84 -9.67
C SER A 62 -12.00 5.81 -8.52
N TYR A 63 -12.17 7.09 -8.85
CA TYR A 63 -12.72 8.06 -7.90
C TYR A 63 -14.25 7.96 -7.95
N GLN A 64 -14.86 7.55 -6.83
CA GLN A 64 -16.31 7.38 -6.73
C GLN A 64 -16.92 8.57 -5.98
N SER A 65 -17.77 9.33 -6.68
CA SER A 65 -18.64 10.35 -6.09
C SER A 65 -20.02 10.21 -6.73
N PHE A 66 -20.98 9.76 -5.93
CA PHE A 66 -22.37 9.65 -6.35
C PHE A 66 -23.30 9.96 -5.17
N SER A 67 -24.47 10.51 -5.50
CA SER A 67 -25.53 10.79 -4.55
C SER A 67 -26.79 9.99 -4.90
N GLY A 68 -27.55 9.65 -3.86
CA GLY A 68 -28.86 9.03 -3.94
C GLY A 68 -29.84 9.73 -3.00
N ASN A 69 -31.13 9.57 -3.25
CA ASN A 69 -32.20 10.17 -2.45
C ASN A 69 -32.94 9.10 -1.65
N TYR A 70 -33.31 9.42 -0.41
CA TYR A 70 -34.11 8.52 0.43
C TYR A 70 -35.41 8.12 -0.28
N GLY A 71 -35.73 6.82 -0.26
CA GLY A 71 -36.89 6.27 -0.97
C GLY A 71 -36.67 5.98 -2.45
N SER A 72 -35.45 6.18 -2.99
CA SER A 72 -35.07 5.84 -4.37
C SER A 72 -33.90 4.85 -4.39
N SER A 73 -33.93 3.88 -5.30
CA SER A 73 -32.81 2.96 -5.55
C SER A 73 -31.80 3.48 -6.58
N SER A 74 -32.11 4.59 -7.25
CA SER A 74 -31.22 5.21 -8.23
C SER A 74 -30.12 6.02 -7.55
N VAL A 75 -28.90 5.88 -8.07
CA VAL A 75 -27.75 6.73 -7.74
C VAL A 75 -27.25 7.44 -9.00
N TYR A 76 -26.73 8.64 -8.83
CA TYR A 76 -26.19 9.45 -9.92
C TYR A 76 -24.81 9.94 -9.55
N SER A 77 -23.87 9.88 -10.49
CA SER A 77 -22.56 10.48 -10.31
C SER A 77 -22.69 11.98 -10.04
N ASP A 78 -22.02 12.46 -8.99
CA ASP A 78 -22.00 13.89 -8.67
C ASP A 78 -21.13 14.68 -9.66
N PHE A 79 -20.23 13.96 -10.34
CA PHE A 79 -19.25 14.51 -11.25
C PHE A 79 -18.97 13.52 -12.39
N CYS A 80 -19.11 13.99 -13.63
CA CYS A 80 -18.85 13.21 -14.85
C CYS A 80 -17.71 13.88 -15.65
N PRO A 81 -16.44 13.60 -15.32
CA PRO A 81 -15.32 14.17 -16.05
C PRO A 81 -15.12 13.55 -17.43
N ASN A 82 -14.34 14.23 -18.27
CA ASN A 82 -13.68 13.56 -19.39
C ASN A 82 -12.59 12.61 -18.85
N ASN A 83 -12.85 11.31 -18.95
CA ASN A 83 -11.98 10.26 -18.42
C ASN A 83 -10.59 10.22 -19.07
N GLU A 84 -10.48 10.55 -20.35
CA GLU A 84 -9.18 10.58 -21.05
C GLU A 84 -8.30 11.71 -20.51
N ILE A 85 -8.87 12.91 -20.35
CA ILE A 85 -8.17 14.07 -19.80
C ILE A 85 -7.77 13.80 -18.35
N MET A 86 -8.71 13.35 -17.51
CA MET A 86 -8.43 13.06 -16.11
C MET A 86 -7.39 11.96 -15.95
N GLY A 87 -7.52 10.86 -16.70
CA GLY A 87 -6.59 9.74 -16.69
C GLY A 87 -5.16 10.18 -17.04
N LYS A 88 -4.99 11.00 -18.09
CA LYS A 88 -3.68 11.53 -18.49
C LYS A 88 -3.00 12.34 -17.37
N TYR A 89 -3.73 13.29 -16.77
CA TYR A 89 -3.15 14.15 -15.74
C TYR A 89 -2.94 13.42 -14.41
N PHE A 90 -3.85 12.52 -14.05
CA PHE A 90 -3.71 11.68 -12.87
C PHE A 90 -2.50 10.74 -13.00
N LEU A 91 -2.33 10.09 -14.15
CA LEU A 91 -1.15 9.25 -14.43
C LEU A 91 0.16 10.05 -14.34
N LYS A 92 0.17 11.28 -14.88
CA LYS A 92 1.33 12.18 -14.77
C LYS A 92 1.62 12.54 -13.31
N TYR A 93 0.59 12.76 -12.50
CA TYR A 93 0.72 13.04 -11.08
C TYR A 93 1.33 11.84 -10.34
N LEU A 94 0.76 10.63 -10.52
CA LEU A 94 1.27 9.40 -9.90
C LEU A 94 2.76 9.16 -10.21
N ASN A 95 3.16 9.36 -11.47
CA ASN A 95 4.54 9.21 -11.90
C ASN A 95 5.48 10.30 -11.34
N LYS A 96 5.00 11.54 -11.22
CA LYS A 96 5.76 12.63 -10.60
C LYS A 96 6.02 12.38 -9.10
N HIS A 97 5.06 11.75 -8.43
CA HIS A 97 5.06 11.54 -6.97
C HIS A 97 5.36 10.08 -6.59
N THR A 98 5.94 9.26 -7.48
CA THR A 98 6.14 7.82 -7.22
C THR A 98 6.93 7.54 -5.95
N SER A 99 8.01 8.29 -5.70
CA SER A 99 8.81 8.11 -4.48
C SER A 99 8.05 8.47 -3.21
N GLU A 100 7.24 9.52 -3.26
CA GLU A 100 6.39 9.94 -2.14
C GLU A 100 5.30 8.91 -1.85
N ILE A 101 4.58 8.46 -2.89
CA ILE A 101 3.53 7.44 -2.79
C ILE A 101 4.06 6.15 -2.13
N PHE A 102 5.18 5.63 -2.61
CA PHE A 102 5.74 4.37 -2.09
C PHE A 102 6.24 4.52 -0.64
N ASN A 103 6.82 5.67 -0.29
CA ASN A 103 7.27 5.92 1.08
C ASN A 103 6.08 6.10 2.04
N GLU A 104 5.01 6.80 1.61
CA GLU A 104 3.78 6.96 2.38
C GLU A 104 3.09 5.60 2.60
N MET A 105 3.01 4.77 1.56
CA MET A 105 2.51 3.39 1.68
C MET A 105 3.30 2.59 2.72
N ALA A 106 4.63 2.71 2.71
CA ALA A 106 5.48 2.06 3.69
C ALA A 106 5.23 2.57 5.12
N ASP A 107 5.01 3.87 5.30
CA ASP A 107 4.69 4.46 6.62
C ASP A 107 3.32 4.01 7.13
N MET A 108 2.29 3.98 6.26
CA MET A 108 0.96 3.47 6.59
C MET A 108 1.02 2.01 7.04
N MET A 109 1.74 1.14 6.32
CA MET A 109 1.91 -0.26 6.73
C MET A 109 2.58 -0.42 8.10
N ILE A 110 3.54 0.45 8.45
CA ILE A 110 4.20 0.41 9.76
C ILE A 110 3.29 0.95 10.86
N ALA A 111 2.50 1.97 10.57
CA ALA A 111 1.51 2.49 11.50
C ALA A 111 0.49 1.39 11.85
N ASP A 112 -0.06 0.70 10.85
CA ASP A 112 -0.98 -0.41 11.03
C ASP A 112 -0.35 -1.56 11.83
N ALA A 113 0.91 -1.92 11.52
CA ALA A 113 1.63 -2.96 12.26
C ALA A 113 1.82 -2.59 13.75
N LYS A 114 2.09 -1.32 14.06
CA LYS A 114 2.24 -0.83 15.45
C LYS A 114 0.92 -0.84 16.20
N VAL A 115 -0.18 -0.44 15.56
CA VAL A 115 -1.52 -0.48 16.17
C VAL A 115 -1.85 -1.92 16.56
N ARG A 116 -1.71 -2.86 15.61
CA ARG A 116 -1.99 -4.29 15.87
C ARG A 116 -1.07 -4.91 16.91
N GLN A 117 0.20 -4.50 16.93
CA GLN A 117 1.12 -4.93 17.98
C GLN A 117 0.65 -4.47 19.37
N GLY A 118 0.18 -3.23 19.49
CA GLY A 118 -0.38 -2.69 20.73
C GLY A 118 -1.59 -3.50 21.20
N GLU A 119 -2.56 -3.71 20.30
CA GLU A 119 -3.77 -4.50 20.57
C GLU A 119 -3.42 -5.92 21.04
N ALA A 120 -2.47 -6.59 20.36
CA ALA A 120 -2.04 -7.94 20.71
C ALA A 120 -1.37 -8.01 22.10
N ILE A 121 -0.57 -7.00 22.45
CA ILE A 121 0.08 -6.92 23.77
C ILE A 121 -0.95 -6.67 24.87
N GLU A 122 -1.94 -5.81 24.63
CA GLU A 122 -3.03 -5.56 25.59
C GLU A 122 -3.87 -6.82 25.83
N GLU A 123 -4.18 -7.57 24.77
CA GLU A 123 -4.89 -8.84 24.89
C GLU A 123 -4.10 -9.85 25.73
N LEU A 124 -2.79 -10.00 25.48
CA LEU A 124 -1.92 -10.89 26.26
C LEU A 124 -1.86 -10.48 27.73
N ASN A 125 -1.76 -9.19 28.03
CA ASN A 125 -1.75 -8.70 29.41
C ASN A 125 -3.09 -8.93 30.13
N SER A 126 -4.21 -8.76 29.43
CA SER A 126 -5.54 -9.06 29.94
C SER A 126 -5.70 -10.55 30.26
N LEU A 127 -5.25 -11.43 29.35
CA LEU A 127 -5.26 -12.88 29.55
C LEU A 127 -4.38 -13.30 30.72
N LYS A 128 -3.16 -12.76 30.83
CA LYS A 128 -2.25 -12.99 31.95
C LYS A 128 -2.91 -12.63 33.28
N THR A 129 -3.49 -11.43 33.37
CA THR A 129 -4.18 -10.95 34.58
C THR A 129 -5.34 -11.86 34.98
N LYS A 130 -6.12 -12.35 33.99
CA LYS A 130 -7.20 -13.31 34.26
C LYS A 130 -6.65 -14.64 34.78
N MET A 131 -5.54 -15.14 34.23
CA MET A 131 -4.91 -16.38 34.67
C MET A 131 -4.35 -16.28 36.10
N GLU A 132 -3.72 -15.16 36.46
CA GLU A 132 -3.19 -14.94 37.81
C GLU A 132 -4.31 -14.98 38.86
N LYS A 133 -5.44 -14.32 38.59
CA LYS A 133 -6.63 -14.33 39.47
C LYS A 133 -7.27 -15.71 39.66
N ILE A 134 -7.08 -16.64 38.72
CA ILE A 134 -7.64 -18.00 38.85
C ILE A 134 -6.88 -18.81 39.92
N ILE A 135 -5.59 -18.54 40.12
CA ILE A 135 -4.73 -19.28 41.06
C ILE A 135 -4.75 -18.63 42.47
N GLU A 136 -5.19 -17.38 42.59
CA GLU A 136 -5.40 -16.70 43.87
C GLU A 136 -6.70 -17.13 44.61
N LEU A 137 -7.43 -18.13 44.08
CA LEU A 137 -8.55 -18.83 44.73
C LEU A 137 -8.09 -20.17 45.31
#